data_AF-A0A7S1YZI1-F1
#
_entry.id   AF-A0A7S1YZI1-F1
#
_cell.length_a   1.000
_cell.length_b   1.000
_cell.length_c   1.000
_cell.angle_alpha   90.00
_cell.angle_beta   90.00
_cell.angle_gamma   90.00
#
_symmetry.space_group_name_H-M   'P 1'
#
loop_
_entity.id
_entity.type
_entity.pdbx_description
1 polymer ?
#
loop_
_entity_poly.entity_id
_entity_poly.type
_entity_poly.pdbx_seq_one_letter_code
_entity_poly.pdbx_strand_id
1 'polypeptide(L)'
;MHQALDLGLLILAQLGESFLIHSDIRSIIMVEFAKTKRKLNEKCDDEFLNMKNMSDKHKLAVMRLMYILALSAFHADSEVLALICLRMVQTSLNHGICDETAYGLSVLCILCYNFGQIDDALRFGLLSLRLQDKTESNKCLPGVYCVFYTFVHPYFHHYRSSLGPLELGYNIGMRNGDVSYASVCIRQYCTHLFHCGE
;
A
#
# COMPACT_ATOMS: atom_id res chain seq x y z
N MET A 1 -11.06 15.27 -4.26
CA MET A 1 -10.10 14.16 -4.44
C MET A 1 -9.66 14.02 -5.89
N HIS A 2 -10.55 14.04 -6.88
CA HIS A 2 -10.18 14.00 -8.32
C HIS A 2 -9.13 15.05 -8.72
N GLN A 3 -9.34 16.34 -8.43
CA GLN A 3 -8.36 17.40 -8.77
C GLN A 3 -6.96 17.18 -8.16
N ALA A 4 -6.90 16.67 -6.93
CA ALA A 4 -5.63 16.38 -6.26
C ALA A 4 -4.93 15.17 -6.89
N LEU A 5 -5.70 14.16 -7.30
CA LEU A 5 -5.21 13.01 -8.02
C LEU A 5 -4.66 13.41 -9.40
N ASP A 6 -5.42 14.19 -10.18
CA ASP A 6 -5.03 14.65 -11.51
C ASP A 6 -3.73 15.45 -11.47
N LEU A 7 -3.62 16.39 -10.52
CA LEU A 7 -2.39 17.16 -10.31
C LEU A 7 -1.22 16.25 -9.89
N GLY A 8 -1.47 15.30 -9.00
CA GLY A 8 -0.47 14.33 -8.58
C GLY A 8 0.07 13.47 -9.72
N LEU A 9 -0.81 12.99 -10.58
CA LEU A 9 -0.47 12.22 -11.78
C LEU A 9 0.33 13.06 -12.79
N LEU A 10 -0.02 14.34 -12.95
CA LEU A 10 0.76 15.27 -13.76
C LEU A 10 2.19 15.41 -13.23
N ILE A 11 2.35 15.59 -11.90
CA ILE A 11 3.67 15.71 -11.27
C ILE A 11 4.45 14.40 -11.41
N LEU A 12 3.81 13.24 -11.22
CA LEU A 12 4.46 11.94 -11.46
C LEU A 12 4.95 11.80 -12.90
N ALA A 13 4.16 12.24 -13.88
CA ALA A 13 4.57 12.23 -15.28
C ALA A 13 5.77 13.15 -15.54
N GLN A 14 5.84 14.32 -14.90
CA GLN A 14 7.00 15.22 -14.95
C GLN A 14 8.24 14.60 -14.30
N LEU A 15 8.06 13.73 -13.31
CA LEU A 15 9.11 12.92 -12.68
C LEU A 15 9.39 11.62 -13.47
N GLY A 16 8.89 11.49 -14.70
CA GLY A 16 9.16 10.33 -15.56
C GLY A 16 8.37 9.06 -15.20
N GLU A 17 7.37 9.16 -14.33
CA GLU A 17 6.46 8.07 -13.99
C GLU A 17 5.07 8.35 -14.57
N SER A 18 4.82 7.86 -15.78
CA SER A 18 3.52 7.96 -16.42
C SER A 18 2.67 6.71 -16.20
N PHE A 19 1.36 6.94 -16.06
CA PHE A 19 0.35 5.89 -15.97
C PHE A 19 -0.51 5.92 -17.21
N LEU A 20 -0.72 4.75 -17.81
CA LEU A 20 -1.57 4.61 -18.98
C LEU A 20 -3.04 4.52 -18.54
N ILE A 21 -3.64 5.69 -18.33
CA ILE A 21 -5.03 5.85 -17.87
C ILE A 21 -5.93 6.13 -19.09
N HIS A 22 -6.04 5.16 -20.00
CA HIS A 22 -6.92 5.25 -21.17
C HIS A 22 -7.68 3.92 -21.39
N SER A 23 -8.50 3.88 -22.45
CA SER A 23 -9.33 2.71 -22.80
C SER A 23 -8.47 1.44 -22.82
N ASP A 24 -8.79 0.50 -21.92
CA ASP A 24 -8.11 -0.77 -21.62
C ASP A 24 -7.19 -0.82 -20.37
N ILE A 25 -7.34 0.13 -19.44
CA ILE A 25 -6.65 0.12 -18.14
C ILE A 25 -6.74 -1.21 -17.37
N ARG A 26 -7.87 -1.92 -17.43
CA ARG A 26 -8.04 -3.22 -16.76
C ARG A 26 -7.09 -4.29 -17.29
N SER A 27 -6.92 -4.38 -18.61
CA SER A 27 -5.99 -5.35 -19.21
C SER A 27 -4.55 -4.98 -18.87
N ILE A 28 -4.23 -3.68 -18.84
CA ILE A 28 -2.93 -3.19 -18.36
C ILE A 28 -2.68 -3.62 -16.92
N ILE A 29 -3.65 -3.44 -16.02
CA ILE A 29 -3.55 -3.87 -14.62
C ILE A 29 -3.33 -5.39 -14.54
N MET A 30 -4.08 -6.20 -15.29
CA MET A 30 -3.89 -7.65 -15.30
C MET A 30 -2.48 -8.06 -15.75
N VAL A 31 -1.97 -7.44 -16.81
CA VAL A 31 -0.62 -7.71 -17.33
C VAL A 31 0.45 -7.28 -16.33
N GLU A 32 0.35 -6.08 -15.77
CA GLU A 32 1.32 -5.56 -14.81
C GLU A 32 1.26 -6.31 -13.48
N PHE A 33 0.07 -6.73 -13.03
CA PHE A 33 -0.10 -7.61 -11.88
C PHE A 33 0.59 -8.95 -12.08
N ALA A 34 0.33 -9.63 -13.20
CA ALA A 34 0.98 -10.91 -13.51
C ALA A 34 2.50 -10.80 -13.57
N LYS A 35 3.04 -9.74 -14.21
CA LYS A 35 4.49 -9.47 -14.26
C LYS A 35 5.08 -9.24 -12.87
N THR A 36 4.41 -8.41 -12.05
CA THR A 36 4.87 -8.06 -10.70
C THR A 36 4.88 -9.28 -9.80
N LYS A 37 3.80 -10.06 -9.82
CA LYS A 37 3.69 -11.30 -9.06
C LYS A 37 4.76 -12.32 -9.46
N ARG A 38 5.00 -12.50 -10.76
CA ARG A 38 6.06 -13.40 -11.24
C ARG A 38 7.43 -13.01 -10.67
N LYS A 39 7.80 -11.73 -10.75
CA LYS A 39 9.07 -11.23 -10.20
C LYS A 39 9.17 -11.38 -8.68
N LEU A 40 8.07 -11.18 -7.95
CA LEU A 40 8.04 -11.43 -6.50
C LEU A 40 8.23 -12.91 -6.17
N ASN A 41 7.69 -13.81 -7.00
CA ASN A 41 7.81 -15.26 -6.82
C ASN A 41 9.16 -15.84 -7.27
N GLU A 42 9.98 -15.08 -8.00
CA GLU A 42 11.37 -15.43 -8.30
C GLU A 42 12.29 -15.30 -7.08
N LYS A 43 11.78 -14.75 -5.96
CA LYS A 43 12.48 -14.57 -4.69
C LYS A 43 11.66 -15.14 -3.55
N CYS A 44 12.32 -15.63 -2.51
CA CYS A 44 11.61 -15.89 -1.27
C CYS A 44 11.35 -14.58 -0.51
N ASP A 45 10.40 -14.61 0.44
CA ASP A 45 10.03 -13.42 1.21
C ASP A 45 11.21 -12.85 2.01
N ASP A 46 12.07 -13.72 2.55
CA ASP A 46 13.25 -13.29 3.31
C ASP A 46 14.31 -12.66 2.41
N GLU A 47 14.48 -13.13 1.17
CA GLU A 47 15.34 -12.49 0.18
C GLU A 47 14.83 -11.09 -0.17
N PHE A 48 13.51 -10.96 -0.37
CA PHE A 48 12.89 -9.66 -0.64
C PHE A 48 13.07 -8.68 0.52
N LEU A 49 12.80 -9.13 1.76
CA LEU A 49 12.98 -8.31 2.97
C LEU A 49 14.44 -7.87 3.17
N ASN A 50 15.41 -8.64 2.69
CA ASN A 50 16.85 -8.36 2.80
C ASN A 50 17.44 -7.65 1.57
N MET A 51 16.60 -7.20 0.63
CA MET A 51 17.07 -6.36 -0.46
C MET A 51 17.70 -5.07 0.07
N LYS A 52 18.65 -4.52 -0.72
CA LYS A 52 19.28 -3.24 -0.39
C LYS A 52 18.24 -2.13 -0.26
N ASN A 53 18.51 -1.17 0.61
CA ASN A 53 17.72 0.05 0.69
C ASN A 53 17.84 0.86 -0.60
N MET A 54 16.74 1.48 -1.01
CA MET A 54 16.69 2.39 -2.14
C MET A 54 17.52 3.65 -1.84
N SER A 55 18.56 3.90 -2.64
CA SER A 55 19.47 5.03 -2.46
C SER A 55 19.21 6.20 -3.42
N ASP A 56 18.48 5.95 -4.50
CA ASP A 56 18.15 6.95 -5.51
C ASP A 56 17.10 7.93 -4.96
N LYS A 57 17.53 9.19 -4.72
CA LYS A 57 16.68 10.26 -4.17
C LYS A 57 15.48 10.58 -5.04
N HIS A 58 15.61 10.46 -6.35
CA HIS A 58 14.52 10.71 -7.28
C HIS A 58 13.47 9.59 -7.16
N LYS A 59 13.91 8.33 -7.11
CA LYS A 59 12.98 7.20 -6.89
C LYS A 59 12.32 7.26 -5.51
N LEU A 60 13.04 7.66 -4.47
CA LEU A 60 12.46 7.89 -3.13
C LEU A 60 11.37 8.98 -3.16
N ALA A 61 11.59 10.08 -3.87
CA ALA A 61 10.59 11.15 -4.01
C ALA A 61 9.34 10.67 -4.76
N VAL A 62 9.53 9.89 -5.83
CA VAL A 62 8.46 9.23 -6.59
C VAL A 62 7.65 8.27 -5.72
N MET A 63 8.32 7.42 -4.93
CA MET A 63 7.66 6.49 -4.00
C MET A 63 6.80 7.23 -2.97
N ARG A 64 7.36 8.30 -2.38
CA ARG A 64 6.64 9.15 -1.42
C ARG A 64 5.43 9.84 -2.05
N LEU A 65 5.56 10.35 -3.28
CA LEU A 65 4.44 10.99 -3.99
C LEU A 65 3.33 9.98 -4.30
N MET A 66 3.69 8.77 -4.74
CA MET A 66 2.75 7.68 -4.93
C MET A 66 1.99 7.32 -3.64
N TYR A 67 2.68 7.25 -2.51
CA TYR A 67 2.04 7.04 -1.19
C TYR A 67 1.04 8.15 -0.84
N ILE A 68 1.40 9.42 -1.01
CA ILE A 68 0.53 10.57 -0.74
C ILE A 68 -0.73 10.53 -1.61
N LEU A 69 -0.60 10.13 -2.88
CA LEU A 69 -1.71 10.07 -3.82
C LEU A 69 -2.59 8.84 -3.64
N ALA A 70 -2.07 7.77 -3.04
CA ALA A 70 -2.77 6.50 -2.97
C ALA A 70 -4.13 6.59 -2.26
N LEU A 71 -4.26 7.37 -1.19
CA LEU A 71 -5.57 7.56 -0.55
C LEU A 71 -6.56 8.32 -1.44
N SER A 72 -6.08 9.34 -2.18
CA SER A 72 -6.91 10.06 -3.15
C SER A 72 -7.34 9.14 -4.29
N ALA A 73 -6.44 8.29 -4.78
CA ALA A 73 -6.72 7.28 -5.79
C ALA A 73 -7.75 6.27 -5.28
N PHE A 74 -7.59 5.74 -4.06
CA PHE A 74 -8.56 4.82 -3.45
C PHE A 74 -10.00 5.34 -3.48
N HIS A 75 -10.18 6.64 -3.23
CA HIS A 75 -11.51 7.25 -3.21
C HIS A 75 -12.03 7.72 -4.57
N ALA A 76 -11.15 8.05 -5.51
CA ALA A 76 -11.52 8.62 -6.80
C ALA A 76 -11.55 7.57 -7.92
N ASP A 77 -10.57 6.67 -7.95
CA ASP A 77 -10.37 5.67 -9.00
C ASP A 77 -9.50 4.51 -8.48
N SER A 78 -10.14 3.36 -8.22
CA SER A 78 -9.48 2.16 -7.72
C SER A 78 -8.55 1.50 -8.74
N GLU A 79 -8.74 1.73 -10.04
CA GLU A 79 -7.87 1.23 -11.11
C GLU A 79 -6.55 2.03 -11.11
N VAL A 80 -6.61 3.34 -10.84
CA VAL A 80 -5.40 4.16 -10.64
C VAL A 80 -4.64 3.73 -9.38
N LEU A 81 -5.34 3.44 -8.28
CA LEU A 81 -4.69 2.90 -7.06
C LEU A 81 -3.95 1.60 -7.37
N ALA A 82 -4.56 0.71 -8.16
CA ALA A 82 -3.95 -0.55 -8.56
C ALA A 82 -2.63 -0.32 -9.30
N LEU A 83 -2.62 0.59 -10.28
CA LEU A 83 -1.40 0.92 -11.04
C LEU A 83 -0.32 1.56 -10.17
N ILE A 84 -0.69 2.49 -9.26
CA ILE A 84 0.24 3.10 -8.30
C ILE A 84 0.91 2.01 -7.46
N CYS A 85 0.11 1.11 -6.87
CA CYS A 85 0.60 0.00 -6.07
C CYS A 85 1.58 -0.89 -6.85
N LEU A 86 1.19 -1.32 -8.05
CA LEU A 86 2.06 -2.14 -8.91
C LEU A 86 3.37 -1.42 -9.22
N ARG A 87 3.32 -0.12 -9.53
CA ARG A 87 4.52 0.69 -9.79
C ARG A 87 5.42 0.80 -8.55
N MET A 88 4.86 0.97 -7.36
CA MET A 88 5.63 1.01 -6.10
C MET A 88 6.41 -0.29 -5.88
N VAL A 89 5.74 -1.44 -6.04
CA VAL A 89 6.36 -2.75 -5.87
C VAL A 89 7.43 -3.01 -6.94
N GLN A 90 7.14 -2.71 -8.21
CA GLN A 90 8.11 -2.86 -9.30
C GLN A 90 9.33 -1.96 -9.13
N THR A 91 9.13 -0.71 -8.70
CA THR A 91 10.23 0.22 -8.40
C THR A 91 11.10 -0.34 -7.29
N SER A 92 10.48 -0.91 -6.26
CA SER A 92 11.19 -1.53 -5.14
C SER A 92 12.02 -2.75 -5.57
N LEU A 93 11.45 -3.60 -6.44
CA LEU A 93 12.16 -4.76 -7.01
C LEU A 93 13.38 -4.37 -7.85
N ASN A 94 13.34 -3.23 -8.55
CA ASN A 94 14.42 -2.80 -9.44
C ASN A 94 15.46 -1.92 -8.72
N HIS A 95 15.06 -1.10 -7.75
CA HIS A 95 15.89 -0.04 -7.16
C HIS A 95 16.21 -0.24 -5.67
N GLY A 96 15.63 -1.25 -5.02
CA GLY A 96 15.76 -1.49 -3.58
C GLY A 96 14.52 -1.09 -2.81
N ILE A 97 14.43 -1.49 -1.55
CA ILE A 97 13.27 -1.27 -0.68
C ILE A 97 13.33 0.09 0.04
N CYS A 98 12.18 0.66 0.35
CA CYS A 98 12.02 1.87 1.17
C CYS A 98 10.76 1.78 2.04
N ASP A 99 10.51 2.78 2.89
CA ASP A 99 9.36 2.82 3.81
C ASP A 99 8.03 2.57 3.06
N GLU A 100 7.87 3.23 1.92
CA GLU A 100 6.68 3.13 1.07
C GLU A 100 6.52 1.76 0.40
N THR A 101 7.57 0.93 0.32
CA THR A 101 7.46 -0.43 -0.23
C THR A 101 6.47 -1.27 0.58
N ALA A 102 6.45 -1.14 1.91
CA ALA A 102 5.50 -1.85 2.76
C ALA A 102 4.06 -1.46 2.40
N TYR A 103 3.79 -0.18 2.17
CA TYR A 103 2.48 0.26 1.72
C TYR A 103 2.09 -0.36 0.37
N GLY A 104 3.00 -0.35 -0.62
CA GLY A 104 2.77 -0.99 -1.91
C GLY A 104 2.40 -2.48 -1.77
N LEU A 105 3.09 -3.24 -0.92
CA LEU A 105 2.74 -4.64 -0.64
C LEU A 105 1.36 -4.79 0.02
N SER A 106 1.01 -3.89 0.94
CA SER A 106 -0.29 -3.93 1.61
C SER A 106 -1.45 -3.75 0.62
N VAL A 107 -1.30 -2.87 -0.38
CA VAL A 107 -2.31 -2.69 -1.43
C VAL A 107 -2.29 -3.84 -2.44
N LEU A 108 -1.12 -4.45 -2.68
CA LEU A 108 -1.01 -5.63 -3.55
C LEU A 108 -1.81 -6.81 -2.98
N CYS A 109 -1.90 -6.93 -1.66
CA CYS A 109 -2.80 -7.87 -1.01
C CYS A 109 -4.26 -7.69 -1.46
N ILE A 110 -4.77 -6.44 -1.49
CA ILE A 110 -6.14 -6.15 -1.96
C ILE A 110 -6.30 -6.59 -3.42
N LEU A 111 -5.30 -6.33 -4.27
CA LEU A 111 -5.32 -6.76 -5.67
C LEU A 111 -5.37 -8.28 -5.80
N CYS A 112 -4.55 -9.01 -5.05
CA CYS A 112 -4.59 -10.47 -5.00
C CYS A 112 -5.97 -10.97 -4.57
N TYR A 113 -6.55 -10.39 -3.53
CA TYR A 113 -7.89 -10.74 -3.06
C TYR A 113 -8.95 -10.52 -4.15
N ASN A 114 -8.94 -9.36 -4.82
CA ASN A 114 -9.86 -9.04 -5.91
C ASN A 114 -9.74 -10.00 -7.11
N PHE A 115 -8.55 -10.55 -7.35
CA PHE A 115 -8.31 -11.58 -8.37
C PHE A 115 -8.53 -13.02 -7.86
N GLY A 116 -9.09 -13.20 -6.66
CA GLY A 116 -9.39 -14.51 -6.07
C GLY A 116 -8.17 -15.28 -5.57
N GLN A 117 -7.01 -14.62 -5.40
CA GLN A 117 -5.75 -15.22 -4.96
C GLN A 117 -5.57 -15.02 -3.46
N ILE A 118 -6.34 -15.76 -2.66
CA ILE A 118 -6.44 -15.57 -1.19
C ILE A 118 -5.12 -15.83 -0.49
N ASP A 119 -4.40 -16.90 -0.86
CA ASP A 119 -3.11 -17.24 -0.24
C ASP A 119 -2.05 -16.16 -0.49
N ASP A 120 -2.00 -15.64 -1.72
CA ASP A 120 -1.09 -14.54 -2.06
C ASP A 120 -1.49 -13.24 -1.38
N ALA A 121 -2.79 -12.99 -1.22
CA ALA A 121 -3.28 -11.85 -0.48
C ALA A 121 -2.76 -11.89 0.97
N LEU A 122 -3.01 -13.00 1.67
CA LEU A 122 -2.51 -13.18 3.04
C LEU A 122 -0.99 -13.05 3.12
N ARG A 123 -0.26 -13.70 2.21
CA ARG A 123 1.21 -13.63 2.15
C ARG A 123 1.68 -12.18 2.01
N PHE A 124 1.20 -11.43 1.02
CA PHE A 124 1.65 -10.04 0.80
C PHE A 124 1.19 -9.09 1.88
N GLY A 125 0.03 -9.34 2.50
CA GLY A 125 -0.43 -8.61 3.68
C GLY A 125 0.53 -8.79 4.86
N LEU A 126 0.90 -10.03 5.20
CA LEU A 126 1.86 -10.31 6.27
C LEU A 126 3.27 -9.82 5.92
N LEU A 127 3.70 -9.95 4.67
CA LEU A 127 4.98 -9.45 4.20
C LEU A 127 5.07 -7.93 4.36
N SER A 128 3.97 -7.20 4.10
CA SER A 128 3.91 -5.76 4.31
C SER A 128 4.13 -5.36 5.77
N LEU A 129 3.54 -6.09 6.72
CA LEU A 129 3.75 -5.86 8.16
C LEU A 129 5.19 -6.17 8.57
N ARG A 130 5.72 -7.32 8.14
CA ARG A 130 7.11 -7.70 8.43
C ARG A 130 8.12 -6.68 7.89
N LEU A 131 7.85 -6.13 6.71
CA LEU A 131 8.69 -5.09 6.14
C LEU A 131 8.58 -3.77 6.92
N GLN A 132 7.36 -3.39 7.32
CA GLN A 132 7.11 -2.20 8.13
C GLN A 132 7.81 -2.27 9.50
N ASP A 133 7.86 -3.45 10.12
CA ASP A 133 8.58 -3.64 11.39
C ASP A 133 10.10 -3.56 11.20
N LYS A 134 10.60 -3.94 10.01
CA LYS A 134 12.03 -3.96 9.70
C LYS A 134 12.62 -2.59 9.35
N THR A 135 11.87 -1.71 8.71
CA THR A 135 12.41 -0.43 8.20
C THR A 135 12.76 0.57 9.31
N GLU A 136 12.49 0.27 10.59
CA GLU A 136 12.64 1.14 11.79
C GLU A 136 11.88 2.49 11.71
N SER A 137 11.35 2.82 10.53
CA SER A 137 10.68 4.05 10.18
C SER A 137 9.18 3.86 10.20
N ASN A 138 8.51 4.59 11.08
CA ASN A 138 7.07 4.56 11.23
C ASN A 138 6.32 5.50 10.26
N LYS A 139 6.94 5.90 9.14
CA LYS A 139 6.35 6.87 8.21
C LYS A 139 5.10 6.34 7.50
N CYS A 140 5.18 5.11 7.00
CA CYS A 140 4.07 4.48 6.26
C CYS A 140 3.23 3.54 7.10
N LEU A 141 3.57 3.35 8.38
CA LEU A 141 2.86 2.47 9.31
C LEU A 141 1.35 2.75 9.34
N PRO A 142 0.87 4.01 9.43
CA PRO A 142 -0.57 4.28 9.40
C PRO A 142 -1.24 3.76 8.14
N GLY A 143 -0.64 3.96 6.97
CA GLY A 143 -1.16 3.45 5.70
C GLY A 143 -1.17 1.93 5.61
N VAL A 144 -0.07 1.28 6.03
CA VAL A 144 0.04 -0.20 6.05
C VAL A 144 -1.01 -0.79 6.98
N TYR A 145 -1.14 -0.26 8.20
CA TYR A 145 -2.08 -0.76 9.20
C TYR A 145 -3.52 -0.51 8.76
N CYS A 146 -3.82 0.68 8.24
CA CYS A 146 -5.11 0.98 7.63
C CYS A 146 -5.50 -0.09 6.62
N VAL A 147 -4.63 -0.40 5.65
CA VAL A 147 -4.93 -1.36 4.58
C VAL A 147 -5.10 -2.78 5.14
N PHE A 148 -4.10 -3.29 5.87
CA PHE A 148 -4.13 -4.66 6.35
C PHE A 148 -5.30 -4.92 7.31
N TYR A 149 -5.46 -4.06 8.32
CA TYR A 149 -6.47 -4.28 9.35
C TYR A 149 -7.89 -4.05 8.86
N THR A 150 -8.09 -3.24 7.82
CA THR A 150 -9.43 -3.04 7.21
C THR A 150 -9.80 -4.17 6.25
N PHE A 151 -8.89 -4.56 5.36
CA PHE A 151 -9.25 -5.38 4.19
C PHE A 151 -8.81 -6.84 4.29
N VAL A 152 -7.98 -7.21 5.27
CA VAL A 152 -7.38 -8.56 5.32
C VAL A 152 -7.63 -9.21 6.65
N HIS A 153 -7.24 -8.53 7.73
CA HIS A 153 -7.34 -9.04 9.09
C HIS A 153 -8.74 -9.58 9.45
N PRO A 154 -9.87 -8.92 9.11
CA PRO A 154 -11.19 -9.40 9.51
C PRO A 154 -11.58 -10.78 8.97
N TYR A 155 -10.93 -11.24 7.89
CA TYR A 155 -11.20 -12.56 7.31
C TYR A 155 -10.60 -13.70 8.14
N PHE A 156 -9.62 -13.41 9.00
CA PHE A 156 -8.85 -14.41 9.74
C PHE A 156 -8.96 -14.24 11.26
N HIS A 157 -9.26 -13.03 11.71
CA HIS A 157 -9.27 -12.68 13.13
C HIS A 157 -10.46 -11.77 13.46
N HIS A 158 -10.92 -11.87 14.71
CA HIS A 158 -12.00 -11.04 15.21
C HIS A 158 -11.60 -9.56 15.22
N TYR A 159 -12.54 -8.65 14.91
CA TYR A 159 -12.30 -7.20 14.85
C TYR A 159 -11.60 -6.63 16.09
N ARG A 160 -11.88 -7.19 17.28
CA ARG A 160 -11.25 -6.79 18.55
C ARG A 160 -9.72 -6.78 18.50
N SER A 161 -9.05 -7.72 17.83
CA SER A 161 -7.59 -7.76 17.76
C SER A 161 -6.99 -6.69 16.84
N SER A 162 -7.82 -5.99 16.06
CA SER A 162 -7.37 -4.86 15.23
C SER A 162 -7.46 -3.50 15.93
N LEU A 163 -8.15 -3.40 17.07
CA LEU A 163 -8.37 -2.12 17.77
C LEU A 163 -7.05 -1.48 18.20
N GLY A 164 -6.20 -2.23 18.92
CA GLY A 164 -4.88 -1.74 19.35
C GLY A 164 -3.99 -1.30 18.18
N PRO A 165 -3.84 -2.11 17.12
CA PRO A 165 -3.12 -1.69 15.92
C PRO A 165 -3.71 -0.44 15.25
N LEU A 166 -5.03 -0.33 15.09
CA LEU A 166 -5.65 0.85 14.47
C LEU A 166 -5.46 2.11 15.31
N GLU A 167 -5.54 2.01 16.63
CA GLU A 167 -5.21 3.12 17.54
C GLU A 167 -3.73 3.52 17.42
N LEU A 168 -2.80 2.55 17.33
CA LEU A 168 -1.39 2.83 17.10
C LEU A 168 -1.17 3.54 15.76
N GLY A 169 -1.83 3.09 14.69
CA GLY A 169 -1.79 3.74 13.38
C GLY A 169 -2.27 5.19 13.42
N TYR A 170 -3.36 5.47 14.14
CA TYR A 170 -3.83 6.83 14.38
C TYR A 170 -2.77 7.68 15.10
N ASN A 171 -2.26 7.20 16.23
CA ASN A 171 -1.30 7.94 17.05
C ASN A 171 0.00 8.25 16.29
N ILE A 172 0.53 7.27 15.56
CA ILE A 172 1.72 7.45 14.73
C ILE A 172 1.46 8.42 13.57
N GLY A 173 0.32 8.30 12.89
CA GLY A 173 -0.02 9.19 11.78
C GLY A 173 -0.17 10.64 12.25
N MET A 174 -0.80 10.88 13.39
CA MET A 174 -0.88 12.21 13.99
C MET A 174 0.50 12.78 14.35
N ARG A 175 1.41 11.96 14.90
CA ARG A 175 2.78 12.39 15.25
C ARG A 175 3.64 12.73 14.03
N ASN A 176 3.50 11.95 12.95
CA ASN A 176 4.33 12.09 11.75
C ASN A 176 3.71 13.01 10.68
N GLY A 177 2.52 13.59 10.95
CA GLY A 177 1.81 14.48 10.03
C GLY A 177 1.04 13.77 8.91
N ASP A 178 0.90 12.44 8.97
CA ASP A 178 0.06 11.66 8.08
C ASP A 178 -1.40 11.66 8.54
N VAL A 179 -2.00 12.85 8.52
CA VAL A 179 -3.38 13.10 8.98
C VAL A 179 -4.39 12.30 8.16
N SER A 180 -4.09 12.10 6.88
CA SER A 180 -4.92 11.35 5.94
C SER A 180 -5.12 9.90 6.42
N TYR A 181 -4.04 9.14 6.61
CA TYR A 181 -4.16 7.77 7.08
C TYR A 181 -4.50 7.68 8.57
N ALA A 182 -4.09 8.64 9.41
CA ALA A 182 -4.55 8.70 10.80
C ALA A 182 -6.08 8.75 10.89
N SER A 183 -6.70 9.62 10.07
CA SER A 183 -8.17 9.77 10.01
C SER A 183 -8.85 8.47 9.56
N VAL A 184 -8.23 7.72 8.64
CA VAL A 184 -8.76 6.41 8.25
C VAL A 184 -8.60 5.40 9.37
N CYS A 185 -7.45 5.32 10.03
CA CYS A 185 -7.23 4.41 11.15
C CYS A 185 -8.27 4.59 12.26
N ILE A 186 -8.52 5.82 12.71
CA ILE A 186 -9.51 6.07 13.77
C ILE A 186 -10.94 5.80 13.30
N ARG A 187 -11.26 6.10 12.04
CA ARG A 187 -12.57 5.73 11.47
C ARG A 187 -12.78 4.22 11.52
N GLN A 188 -11.77 3.44 11.12
CA GLN A 188 -11.86 1.98 11.12
C GLN A 188 -11.86 1.40 12.53
N TYR A 189 -11.15 2.03 13.47
CA TYR A 189 -11.25 1.69 14.89
C TYR A 189 -12.70 1.74 15.35
N CYS A 190 -13.41 2.86 15.10
CA CYS A 190 -14.81 3.00 15.49
C CYS A 190 -15.72 1.98 14.80
N THR A 191 -15.51 1.72 13.50
CA THR A 191 -16.25 0.69 12.76
C THR A 191 -16.06 -0.69 13.40
N HIS A 192 -14.81 -1.04 13.72
CA HIS A 192 -14.48 -2.33 14.31
C HIS A 192 -14.98 -2.46 15.75
N LEU A 193 -15.00 -1.37 16.51
CA LEU A 193 -15.57 -1.31 17.85
C LEU A 193 -17.08 -1.61 17.82
N PHE A 194 -17.80 -0.97 16.89
CA PHE A 194 -19.21 -1.27 16.64
C PHE A 194 -19.44 -2.75 16.30
N HIS A 195 -18.59 -3.33 15.43
CA HIS A 195 -18.67 -4.77 15.12
C HIS A 195 -18.30 -5.68 16.30
N CYS A 196 -17.62 -5.17 17.33
CA CYS A 196 -17.39 -5.88 18.58
C CYS A 196 -18.57 -5.76 19.56
N GLY A 197 -19.59 -4.95 19.25
CA GLY A 197 -20.75 -4.69 20.12
C GLY A 197 -20.51 -3.65 21.21
N GLU A 198 -19.53 -2.75 21.01
CA GLU A 198 -19.17 -1.65 21.93
C GLU A 198 -19.49 -0.27 21.35
#